data_AF-A0A7X4DI94-F1
#
_entry.id   AF-A0A7X4DI94-F1
#
_cell.length_a   1.000
_cell.length_b   1.000
_cell.length_c   1.000
_cell.angle_alpha   90.00
_cell.angle_beta   90.00
_cell.angle_gamma   90.00
#
_symmetry.space_group_name_H-M   'P 1'
#
loop_
_entity.id
_entity.type
_entity.pdbx_description
1 polymer ?
#
loop_
_entity_poly.entity_id
_entity_poly.type
_entity_poly.pdbx_seq_one_letter_code
_entity_poly.pdbx_strand_id
1 'polypeptide(L)' 'MLSELRIQNFAVLKDLSVSLQAGLNVVTGETGAGKSIVVDAVEVLLGGRASAGVVRSGEG' A
#
# COMPACT_ATOMS: atom_id res chain seq x y z
N MET A 1 -7.69 -12.97 -9.69
CA MET A 1 -6.61 -12.02 -10.01
C MET A 1 -6.88 -10.74 -9.24
N LEU A 2 -5.85 -10.07 -8.68
CA LEU A 2 -6.05 -8.83 -7.93
C LEU A 2 -6.51 -7.71 -8.88
N SER A 3 -7.72 -7.20 -8.70
CA SER A 3 -8.34 -6.19 -9.58
C SER A 3 -8.20 -4.77 -9.06
N GLU A 4 -8.22 -4.60 -7.73
CA GLU A 4 -8.17 -3.31 -7.05
C GLU A 4 -7.38 -3.46 -5.77
N LEU A 5 -6.57 -2.45 -5.45
CA LEU A 5 -5.87 -2.29 -4.18
C LEU A 5 -6.37 -0.99 -3.54
N ARG A 6 -7.02 -1.11 -2.38
CA ARG A 6 -7.42 0.01 -1.53
C ARG A 6 -6.58 0.04 -0.26
N ILE A 7 -5.99 1.19 0.03
CA ILE A 7 -5.14 1.43 1.18
C ILE A 7 -5.74 2.62 1.94
N GLN A 8 -6.08 2.41 3.20
CA GLN A 8 -6.67 3.44 4.06
C GLN A 8 -5.93 3.51 5.38
N ASN A 9 -5.69 4.73 5.86
CA ASN A 9 -5.02 5.03 7.13
C ASN A 9 -3.73 4.23 7.35
N PHE A 10 -2.91 4.15 6.29
CA PHE A 10 -1.69 3.33 6.25
C PHE A 10 -0.45 4.21 6.07
N ALA A 11 0.48 4.17 7.03
CA ALA A 11 1.65 5.04 7.10
C ALA A 11 1.26 6.52 6.93
N VAL A 12 1.69 7.18 5.85
CA VAL A 12 1.31 8.59 5.56
C VAL A 12 0.05 8.70 4.69
N LEU A 13 -0.43 7.61 4.09
CA LEU A 13 -1.57 7.60 3.19
C LEU A 13 -2.88 7.58 3.99
N LYS A 14 -3.76 8.54 3.70
CA LYS A 14 -5.13 8.56 4.22
C LYS A 14 -6.04 7.65 3.43
N ASP A 15 -6.06 7.81 2.11
CA ASP A 15 -6.84 7.00 1.18
C ASP A 15 -6.10 6.91 -0.16
N LEU A 16 -5.94 5.69 -0.66
CA LEU A 16 -5.40 5.40 -1.98
C LEU A 16 -6.21 4.24 -2.58
N SER A 17 -6.64 4.41 -3.83
CA SER A 17 -7.32 3.38 -4.60
C SER A 17 -6.63 3.22 -5.94
N VAL A 18 -6.22 1.99 -6.27
CA VAL A 18 -5.52 1.67 -7.51
C VAL A 18 -6.20 0.47 -8.18
N SER A 19 -6.60 0.63 -9.43
CA SER A 19 -7.04 -0.47 -10.28
C SER A 19 -5.83 -1.14 -10.92
N LEU A 20 -5.73 -2.46 -10.81
CA LEU A 20 -4.66 -3.24 -11.41
C LEU A 20 -5.12 -3.87 -12.72
N GLN A 21 -4.20 -3.95 -13.67
CA GLN A 21 -4.45 -4.57 -14.97
C GLN A 21 -3.79 -5.94 -15.09
N ALA A 22 -4.18 -6.67 -16.13
CA ALA A 22 -3.53 -7.92 -16.50
C ALA A 22 -2.05 -7.71 -16.84
N GLY A 23 -1.21 -8.68 -16.50
CA GLY A 23 0.23 -8.63 -16.77
C GLY A 23 1.02 -7.84 -15.74
N LEU A 24 2.00 -7.07 -16.20
CA LEU A 24 2.95 -6.36 -15.35
C LEU A 24 2.44 -4.97 -15.00
N ASN A 25 2.20 -4.72 -13.71
CA ASN A 25 1.92 -3.39 -13.17
C ASN A 25 3.22 -2.82 -12.60
N VAL A 26 3.65 -1.63 -13.07
CA VAL A 26 4.90 -0.99 -12.65
C VAL A 26 4.59 0.21 -11.76
N VAL A 27 5.14 0.21 -10.54
CA VAL A 27 5.02 1.32 -9.60
C VAL A 27 6.33 2.10 -9.55
N THR A 28 6.27 3.40 -9.83
CA THR A 28 7.42 4.31 -9.83
C THR A 28 7.23 5.44 -8.81
N GLY A 29 8.30 6.20 -8.54
CA GLY A 29 8.25 7.34 -7.64
C GLY A 29 9.64 7.93 -7.39
N GLU A 30 9.68 9.17 -6.94
CA GLU A 30 10.91 9.95 -6.74
C GLU A 30 11.61 9.63 -5.42
N THR A 31 10.86 9.64 -4.31
CA THR A 31 11.41 9.52 -2.95
C THR A 31 11.19 8.15 -2.31
N GLY A 32 10.71 7.16 -3.08
CA GLY A 32 10.52 5.77 -2.62
C GLY A 32 9.38 5.54 -1.63
N ALA A 33 8.98 6.54 -0.84
CA ALA A 33 7.98 6.43 0.21
C ALA A 33 6.64 5.84 -0.28
N GLY A 34 6.07 6.40 -1.36
CA GLY A 34 4.81 5.89 -1.92
C GLY A 34 4.93 4.48 -2.49
N LYS A 35 6.09 4.13 -3.06
CA LYS A 35 6.36 2.80 -3.60
C LYS A 35 6.48 1.76 -2.50
N SER A 36 7.26 2.03 -1.45
CA SER A 36 7.42 1.14 -0.30
C SER A 36 6.08 0.89 0.38
N ILE A 37 5.23 1.91 0.56
CA ILE A 37 3.90 1.74 1.16
C ILE A 37 3.02 0.77 0.37
N VAL A 38 3.03 0.85 -0.97
CA VAL A 38 2.27 -0.08 -1.81
C VAL A 38 2.80 -1.51 -1.67
N VAL A 39 4.13 -1.68 -1.61
CA VAL A 39 4.76 -3.00 -1.41
C VAL A 39 4.40 -3.57 -0.03
N ASP A 40 4.54 -2.77 1.03
CA ASP A 40 4.23 -3.16 2.41
C ASP A 40 2.75 -3.55 2.55
N ALA A 41 1.84 -2.81 1.91
CA ALA A 41 0.41 -3.14 1.91
C ALA A 41 0.14 -4.50 1.24
N VAL A 42 0.82 -4.80 0.14
CA VAL A 42 0.71 -6.11 -0.53
C VAL A 42 1.31 -7.22 0.33
N GLU A 43 2.45 -7.01 0.99
CA GLU A 43 3.04 -7.97 1.91
C GLU A 43 2.10 -8.32 3.07
N VAL A 44 1.44 -7.31 3.67
CA VAL A 44 0.45 -7.51 4.73
C VAL A 44 -0.74 -8.33 4.22
N LEU A 45 -1.26 -8.05 3.01
CA LEU A 45 -2.34 -8.83 2.39
C LEU A 45 -1.95 -10.30 2.16
N LEU A 46 -0.67 -10.59 1.93
CA LEU A 46 -0.14 -11.94 1.75
C LEU A 46 0.17 -12.67 3.09
N GLY A 47 -0.15 -12.06 4.23
CA GLY A 47 0.10 -12.64 5.56
C GLY A 47 1.46 -12.29 6.17
N GLY A 48 2.16 -11.32 5.59
CA GLY A 48 3.37 -10.73 6.16
C GLY A 48 3.11 -10.02 7.49
N ARG A 49 4.15 -9.79 8.28
CA ARG A 49 4.03 -9.08 9.56
C ARG A 49 3.77 -7.60 9.31
N ALA A 50 2.62 -7.11 9.75
CA ALA A 50 2.38 -5.67 9.88
C ALA A 50 3.22 -5.12 11.05
N SER A 51 4.05 -4.12 10.81
CA SER A 51 4.74 -3.40 11.88
C SER A 51 3.79 -2.40 12.55
N ALA A 52 4.03 -2.02 13.82
CA ALA A 52 3.19 -1.05 14.52
C ALA A 52 3.18 0.35 13.86
N GLY A 53 4.14 0.65 12.97
CA GLY A 53 4.18 1.89 12.19
C GLY A 53 3.30 1.88 10.93
N VAL A 54 2.58 0.79 10.69
CA VAL A 54 1.67 0.66 9.55
C VAL A 54 0.41 1.49 9.71
N VAL A 55 -0.12 1.63 10.93
CA VAL A 55 -1.30 2.48 11.17
C VAL A 55 -0.88 3.94 11.16
N ARG A 56 -1.57 4.76 10.36
CA ARG A 56 -1.32 6.20 10.30
C ARG A 56 -1.55 6.85 11.66
N SER A 57 -0.54 7.57 12.17
CA SER A 57 -0.65 8.31 13.43
C SER A 57 -1.69 9.43 13.35
N GLY A 58 -2.53 9.54 14.38
CA GLY A 58 -3.51 10.63 14.53
C GLY A 58 -4.91 10.36 13.94
N GLU A 59 -5.17 9.16 13.44
CA GLU A 59 -6.53 8.68 13.16
C GLU A 59 -6.85 7.53 14.14
N GLY A 60 -7.68 7.86 15.14
CA GLY A 60 -8.27 6.99 16.15
C GLY A 60 -9.46 7.70 16.77
#